data_AF-A0A348VQU3-F1
#
_entry.id   AF-A0A348VQU3-F1
#
_cell.length_a   1.000
_cell.length_b   1.000
_cell.length_c   1.000
_cell.angle_alpha   90.00
_cell.angle_beta   90.00
_cell.angle_gamma   90.00
#
_symmetry.space_group_name_H-M   'P 1'
#
loop_
_entity.id
_entity.type
_entity.pdbx_description
1 polymer ?
#
loop_
_entity_poly.entity_id
_entity_poly.type
_entity_poly.pdbx_seq_one_letter_code
_entity_poly.pdbx_strand_id
1 'polypeptide(L)'
;MREFKCESLGNNCSWKHIAKTEELLADVAAVHLRDVHGMTSLSSDMVGKIKNAFSNPAPLDAAEAEKLTLKEYTCDLGPKCRFRYIAQTTDLIADGVAVHAREAHGIKDFSRDMMTKVKNSLHEWQG
;
A
#
# COMPACT_ATOMS: atom_id res chain seq x y z
N MET A 1 8.25 6.43 -11.55
CA MET A 1 8.37 5.81 -10.21
C MET A 1 8.89 6.82 -9.22
N ARG A 2 8.49 6.70 -7.95
CA ARG A 2 8.96 7.55 -6.85
C ARG A 2 9.21 6.68 -5.62
N GLU A 3 10.09 7.13 -4.75
CA GLU A 3 10.41 6.53 -3.46
C GLU A 3 9.88 7.40 -2.32
N PHE A 4 9.40 6.77 -1.27
CA PHE A 4 9.11 7.40 0.01
C PHE A 4 9.87 6.66 1.11
N LYS A 5 10.47 7.41 2.04
CA LYS A 5 11.07 6.86 3.26
C LYS A 5 10.38 7.47 4.46
N CYS A 6 9.99 6.64 5.44
CA CYS A 6 9.28 7.12 6.63
C CYS A 6 10.15 8.10 7.44
N GLU A 7 11.46 7.88 7.48
CA GLU A 7 12.44 8.80 8.06
C GLU A 7 12.41 10.21 7.45
N SER A 8 11.96 10.36 6.20
CA SER A 8 11.85 11.68 5.55
C SER A 8 10.76 12.56 6.18
N LEU A 9 9.89 11.99 7.01
CA LEU A 9 8.93 12.73 7.84
C LEU A 9 9.45 12.99 9.27
N GLY A 10 10.71 12.63 9.57
CA GLY A 10 11.29 12.75 10.91
C GLY A 10 10.95 11.60 11.86
N ASN A 11 10.32 10.54 11.37
CA ASN A 11 10.06 9.34 12.16
C ASN A 11 11.35 8.52 12.33
N ASN A 12 11.57 7.92 13.50
CA ASN A 12 12.65 6.94 13.70
C ASN A 12 12.24 5.57 13.13
N CYS A 13 12.01 5.51 11.83
CA CYS A 13 11.50 4.34 11.11
C CYS A 13 12.22 4.18 9.76
N SER A 14 12.90 3.05 9.59
CA SER A 14 13.67 2.73 8.38
C SER A 14 12.81 2.18 7.24
N TRP A 15 11.48 2.21 7.37
CA TRP A 15 10.59 1.74 6.32
C TRP A 15 10.68 2.65 5.10
N LYS A 16 10.86 2.05 3.93
CA LYS A 16 10.86 2.73 2.64
C LYS A 16 10.05 1.96 1.61
N HIS A 17 9.51 2.67 0.62
CA HIS A 17 8.74 2.06 -0.45
C HIS A 17 8.90 2.77 -1.79
N ILE A 18 8.77 2.01 -2.88
CA ILE A 18 8.89 2.53 -4.26
C ILE A 18 7.64 2.16 -5.04
N ALA A 19 6.97 3.16 -5.60
CA ALA A 19 5.76 2.99 -6.38
C ALA A 19 5.92 3.42 -7.85
N LYS A 20 5.17 2.77 -8.77
CA LYS A 20 5.04 3.22 -10.17
C LYS A 20 4.36 4.59 -10.30
N THR A 21 3.36 4.86 -9.47
CA THR A 21 2.64 6.13 -9.43
C THR A 21 2.70 6.75 -8.04
N GLU A 22 2.56 8.08 -7.99
CA GLU A 22 2.57 8.83 -6.72
C GLU A 22 1.33 8.54 -5.86
N GLU A 23 0.20 8.24 -6.49
CA GLU A 23 -1.04 7.85 -5.80
C GLU A 23 -0.85 6.53 -5.04
N LEU A 24 -0.30 5.51 -5.71
CA LEU A 24 0.01 4.23 -5.06
C LEU A 24 1.03 4.40 -3.94
N LEU A 25 2.04 5.27 -4.13
CA LEU A 25 3.01 5.56 -3.07
C LEU A 25 2.35 6.19 -1.85
N ALA A 26 1.45 7.16 -2.08
CA ALA A 26 0.74 7.87 -1.04
C ALA A 26 -0.17 6.92 -0.25
N ASP A 27 -0.92 6.05 -0.93
CA ASP A 27 -1.78 5.03 -0.30
C ASP A 27 -0.97 4.08 0.60
N VAL A 28 0.15 3.56 0.10
CA VAL A 28 0.98 2.64 0.90
C VAL A 28 1.64 3.36 2.08
N ALA A 29 2.16 4.57 1.87
CA ALA A 29 2.72 5.37 2.95
C ALA A 29 1.67 5.70 4.02
N ALA A 30 0.44 6.00 3.59
CA ALA A 30 -0.69 6.24 4.48
C ALA A 30 -1.02 5.02 5.34
N VAL A 31 -1.05 3.82 4.73
CA VAL A 31 -1.26 2.56 5.45
C VAL A 31 -0.16 2.33 6.48
N HIS A 32 1.11 2.52 6.10
CA HIS A 32 2.24 2.36 7.01
C HIS A 32 2.17 3.32 8.20
N LEU A 33 1.88 4.60 7.97
CA LEU A 33 1.77 5.60 9.04
C LEU A 33 0.61 5.31 9.99
N ARG A 34 -0.51 4.79 9.48
CA ARG A 34 -1.61 4.38 10.34
C ARG A 34 -1.24 3.17 11.20
N ASP A 35 -0.73 2.10 10.59
CA ASP A 35 -0.58 0.81 11.28
C ASP A 35 0.69 0.76 12.16
N VAL A 36 1.77 1.44 11.76
CA VAL A 36 3.05 1.46 12.51
C VAL A 36 3.16 2.68 13.43
N HIS A 37 2.64 3.83 13.00
CA HIS A 37 2.75 5.09 13.74
C HIS A 37 1.43 5.55 14.38
N GLY A 38 0.35 4.76 14.28
CA GLY A 38 -0.94 5.07 14.90
C GLY A 38 -1.65 6.29 14.32
N MET A 39 -1.24 6.77 13.14
CA MET A 39 -1.82 7.95 12.50
C MET A 39 -3.16 7.60 11.83
N THR A 40 -4.21 7.47 12.64
CA THR A 40 -5.55 7.02 12.22
C THR A 40 -6.33 8.00 11.34
N SER A 41 -5.89 9.25 11.25
CA SER A 41 -6.45 10.24 10.32
C SER A 41 -5.34 11.04 9.67
N LEU A 42 -5.16 10.86 8.38
CA LEU A 42 -4.23 11.65 7.58
C LEU A 42 -4.98 12.86 7.05
N SER A 43 -4.77 14.00 7.70
CA SER A 43 -5.27 15.28 7.19
C SER A 43 -4.75 15.56 5.78
N SER A 44 -5.45 16.41 5.02
CA SER A 44 -4.98 16.84 3.69
C SER A 44 -3.57 17.44 3.74
N ASP A 45 -3.22 18.13 4.84
CA ASP A 45 -1.87 18.62 5.12
C ASP A 45 -0.86 17.46 5.21
N MET A 46 -1.20 16.40 5.94
CA MET A 46 -0.34 15.23 6.09
C MET A 46 -0.14 14.49 4.76
N VAL A 47 -1.21 14.34 3.95
CA VAL A 47 -1.11 13.79 2.59
C VAL A 47 -0.20 14.66 1.73
N GLY A 48 -0.29 15.98 1.85
CA GLY A 48 0.62 16.92 1.21
C GLY A 48 2.07 16.71 1.64
N LYS A 49 2.33 16.55 2.94
CA LYS A 49 3.68 16.28 3.48
C LYS A 49 4.26 14.97 2.96
N ILE A 50 3.46 13.90 2.94
CA ILE A 50 3.86 12.61 2.38
C ILE A 50 4.28 12.77 0.92
N LYS A 51 3.45 13.41 0.09
CA LYS A 51 3.74 13.63 -1.33
C LYS A 51 4.99 14.50 -1.55
N ASN A 52 5.19 15.52 -0.71
CA ASN A 52 6.39 16.36 -0.77
C ASN A 52 7.67 15.62 -0.33
N ALA A 53 7.55 14.56 0.47
CA ALA A 53 8.67 13.71 0.87
C ALA A 53 9.06 12.69 -0.21
N PHE A 54 8.36 12.65 -1.35
CA PHE A 54 8.69 11.74 -2.44
C PHE A 54 9.99 12.16 -3.12
N SER A 55 10.86 11.18 -3.32
CA SER A 55 12.16 11.34 -3.92
C SER A 55 12.35 10.34 -5.07
N ASN A 56 13.43 10.51 -5.83
CA ASN A 56 13.78 9.53 -6.84
C ASN A 56 14.51 8.36 -6.16
N PRO A 57 14.10 7.11 -6.42
CA PRO A 57 14.83 5.95 -5.91
C PRO A 57 16.26 5.93 -6.44
N ALA A 58 17.16 5.28 -5.70
CA ALA A 58 18.50 5.01 -6.22
C ALA A 58 18.41 4.12 -7.49
N PRO A 59 19.37 4.22 -8.44
CA PRO A 59 19.27 3.54 -9.73
C PRO A 59 19.05 2.03 -9.64
N LEU A 60 19.70 1.37 -8.66
CA LEU A 60 19.54 -0.07 -8.43
C LEU A 60 18.15 -0.40 -7.91
N ASP A 61 17.66 0.34 -6.90
CA ASP A 61 16.32 0.14 -6.36
C ASP A 61 15.24 0.43 -7.42
N ALA A 62 15.46 1.42 -8.28
CA ALA A 62 14.59 1.74 -9.40
C ALA A 62 14.52 0.56 -10.38
N ALA A 63 15.67 0.05 -10.83
CA ALA A 63 15.74 -1.05 -11.78
C ALA A 63 15.06 -2.33 -11.25
N GLU A 64 15.17 -2.62 -9.97
CA GLU A 64 14.46 -3.75 -9.35
C GLU A 64 12.94 -3.51 -9.30
N ALA A 65 12.51 -2.29 -8.98
CA ALA A 65 11.08 -1.94 -8.98
C ALA A 65 10.46 -1.94 -10.40
N GLU A 66 11.21 -1.59 -11.45
CA GLU A 66 10.70 -1.64 -12.83
C GLU A 66 10.30 -3.05 -13.27
N LYS A 67 11.04 -4.06 -12.81
CA LYS A 67 10.76 -5.47 -13.09
C LYS A 67 9.45 -5.96 -12.49
N LEU A 68 8.92 -5.26 -11.49
CA LEU A 68 7.66 -5.63 -10.84
C LEU A 68 6.48 -5.26 -11.76
N THR A 69 5.59 -6.21 -12.04
CA THR A 69 4.32 -5.93 -12.70
C THR A 69 3.28 -5.51 -11.68
N LEU A 70 2.36 -4.61 -12.08
CA LEU A 70 1.23 -4.26 -11.23
C LEU A 70 0.29 -5.47 -11.17
N LYS A 71 -0.14 -5.81 -9.97
CA LYS A 71 -1.16 -6.81 -9.71
C LYS A 71 -2.38 -6.12 -9.13
N GLU A 72 -3.54 -6.69 -9.39
CA GLU A 72 -4.82 -6.23 -8.85
C GLU A 72 -5.41 -7.33 -7.96
N TYR A 73 -6.06 -6.89 -6.89
CA TYR A 73 -7.02 -7.69 -6.13
C TYR A 73 -8.38 -7.00 -6.17
N THR A 74 -9.43 -7.79 -6.35
CA THR A 74 -10.82 -7.35 -6.18
C THR A 74 -11.41 -8.02 -4.95
N CYS A 75 -12.00 -7.24 -4.06
CA CYS A 75 -12.54 -7.75 -2.80
C CYS A 75 -13.77 -8.64 -3.01
N ASP A 76 -13.72 -9.88 -2.50
CA ASP A 76 -14.83 -10.83 -2.50
C ASP A 76 -15.52 -10.99 -1.14
N LEU A 77 -15.14 -10.21 -0.12
CA LEU A 77 -15.64 -10.36 1.26
C LEU A 77 -17.12 -9.96 1.44
N GLY A 78 -17.74 -9.35 0.44
CA GLY A 78 -19.17 -9.05 0.46
C GLY A 78 -19.77 -8.92 -0.93
N PRO A 79 -21.04 -9.31 -1.13
CA PRO A 79 -21.67 -9.40 -2.45
C PRO A 79 -21.84 -8.05 -3.18
N LYS A 80 -21.64 -6.94 -2.47
CA LYS A 80 -21.70 -5.57 -3.02
C LYS A 80 -20.36 -4.84 -2.95
N CYS A 81 -19.30 -5.49 -2.45
CA CYS A 81 -18.00 -4.85 -2.38
C CYS A 81 -17.41 -4.76 -3.79
N ARG A 82 -16.99 -3.56 -4.18
CA ARG A 82 -16.31 -3.30 -5.46
C ARG A 82 -14.91 -2.73 -5.25
N PHE A 83 -14.39 -2.87 -4.04
CA PHE A 83 -13.05 -2.41 -3.72
C PHE A 83 -12.04 -3.17 -4.56
N ARG A 84 -11.13 -2.41 -5.17
CA ARG A 84 -9.99 -2.92 -5.92
C ARG A 84 -8.74 -2.30 -5.34
N TYR A 85 -7.68 -3.09 -5.26
CA TYR A 85 -6.38 -2.60 -4.83
C TYR A 85 -5.31 -3.06 -5.81
N ILE A 86 -4.55 -2.11 -6.32
CA ILE A 86 -3.53 -2.33 -7.34
C ILE A 86 -2.19 -1.98 -6.72
N ALA A 87 -1.23 -2.89 -6.73
CA ALA A 87 0.12 -2.59 -6.27
C ALA A 87 1.15 -3.50 -6.95
N GLN A 88 2.44 -3.19 -6.77
CA GLN A 88 3.54 -3.91 -7.41
C GLN A 88 3.93 -5.21 -6.70
N THR A 89 3.53 -5.38 -5.43
CA THR A 89 3.90 -6.57 -4.67
C THR A 89 2.69 -7.16 -3.96
N THR A 90 2.75 -8.46 -3.77
CA THR A 90 1.71 -9.25 -3.14
C THR A 90 1.49 -8.87 -1.67
N ASP A 91 2.55 -8.54 -0.94
CA ASP A 91 2.43 -8.13 0.47
C ASP A 91 1.75 -6.77 0.62
N LEU A 92 2.03 -5.80 -0.26
CA LEU A 92 1.31 -4.52 -0.25
C LEU A 92 -0.19 -4.69 -0.48
N ILE A 93 -0.55 -5.58 -1.41
CA ILE A 93 -1.96 -5.84 -1.66
C ILE A 93 -2.59 -6.50 -0.44
N ALA A 94 -1.90 -7.44 0.21
CA ALA A 94 -2.38 -8.05 1.44
C ALA A 94 -2.57 -7.02 2.57
N ASP A 95 -1.62 -6.10 2.78
CA ASP A 95 -1.71 -5.03 3.78
C ASP A 95 -2.87 -4.07 3.48
N GLY A 96 -2.98 -3.59 2.23
CA GLY A 96 -4.07 -2.71 1.81
C GLY A 96 -5.45 -3.37 1.93
N VAL A 97 -5.55 -4.66 1.60
CA VAL A 97 -6.79 -5.42 1.76
C VAL A 97 -7.11 -5.67 3.23
N ALA A 98 -6.12 -5.91 4.08
CA ALA A 98 -6.35 -6.10 5.52
C ALA A 98 -6.93 -4.85 6.18
N VAL A 99 -6.51 -3.67 5.71
CA VAL A 99 -7.07 -2.37 6.13
C VAL A 99 -8.51 -2.24 5.64
N HIS A 100 -8.74 -2.44 4.34
CA HIS A 100 -10.08 -2.36 3.76
C HIS A 100 -11.05 -3.33 4.46
N ALA A 101 -10.62 -4.55 4.76
CA ALA A 101 -11.40 -5.54 5.47
C ALA A 101 -11.78 -5.09 6.89
N ARG A 102 -10.86 -4.43 7.61
CA ARG A 102 -11.13 -3.83 8.92
C ARG A 102 -12.19 -2.74 8.83
N GLU A 103 -12.07 -1.83 7.86
CA GLU A 103 -12.90 -0.62 7.76
C GLU A 103 -14.27 -0.88 7.11
N ALA A 104 -14.33 -1.65 6.02
CA ALA A 104 -15.54 -1.87 5.24
C ALA A 104 -16.33 -3.12 5.65
N HIS A 105 -15.66 -4.08 6.28
CA HIS A 105 -16.25 -5.39 6.63
C HIS A 105 -16.18 -5.70 8.13
N GLY A 106 -15.62 -4.82 8.96
CA GLY A 106 -15.53 -5.00 10.40
C GLY A 106 -14.64 -6.17 10.84
N ILE A 107 -13.75 -6.64 9.96
CA ILE A 107 -12.87 -7.78 10.24
C ILE A 107 -11.74 -7.31 11.14
N LYS A 108 -11.86 -7.55 12.45
CA LYS A 108 -10.89 -7.07 13.45
C LYS A 108 -9.53 -7.75 13.37
N ASP A 109 -9.52 -9.04 13.03
CA ASP A 109 -8.31 -9.85 12.88
C ASP A 109 -8.26 -10.40 11.45
N PHE A 110 -7.33 -9.88 10.65
CA PHE A 110 -7.14 -10.34 9.28
C PHE A 110 -6.21 -11.56 9.30
N SER A 111 -6.82 -12.75 9.30
CA SER A 111 -6.11 -14.01 9.58
C SER A 111 -5.09 -14.36 8.49
N ARG A 112 -4.14 -15.25 8.83
CA ARG A 112 -3.15 -15.78 7.85
C ARG A 112 -3.81 -16.50 6.68
N ASP A 113 -4.97 -17.12 6.91
CA ASP A 113 -5.78 -17.74 5.85
C ASP A 113 -6.33 -16.69 4.88
N MET A 114 -6.89 -15.59 5.41
CA MET A 114 -7.35 -14.47 4.60
C MET A 114 -6.22 -13.84 3.80
N MET A 115 -5.04 -13.65 4.41
CA MET A 115 -3.85 -13.20 3.68
C MET A 115 -3.52 -14.16 2.54
N THR A 116 -3.47 -15.47 2.81
CA THR A 116 -3.17 -16.49 1.80
C THR A 116 -4.18 -16.45 0.65
N LYS A 117 -5.47 -16.30 0.96
CA LYS A 117 -6.53 -16.15 -0.03
C LYS A 117 -6.32 -14.93 -0.91
N VAL A 118 -6.01 -13.77 -0.32
CA VAL A 118 -5.68 -12.55 -1.09
C VAL A 118 -4.50 -12.82 -2.02
N LYS A 119 -3.41 -13.38 -1.50
CA LYS A 119 -2.19 -13.65 -2.29
C LYS A 119 -2.44 -14.59 -3.47
N ASN A 120 -3.34 -15.57 -3.30
CA ASN A 120 -3.71 -16.54 -4.34
C ASN A 120 -4.74 -15.99 -5.35
N SER A 121 -5.48 -14.94 -5.00
CA SER A 121 -6.50 -14.32 -5.86
C SER A 121 -5.96 -13.13 -6.67
N LEU A 122 -4.66 -12.86 -6.63
CA LEU A 122 -4.06 -11.76 -7.39
C LEU A 122 -3.95 -12.09 -8.87
N HIS A 123 -4.27 -11.14 -9.73
CA HIS A 123 -4.03 -11.20 -11.17
C HIS A 123 -3.20 -10.01 -11.64
N GLU A 124 -2.55 -10.15 -12.80
CA GLU A 124 -1.85 -9.03 -13.42
C GLU A 124 -2.85 -7.94 -13.81
N TRP A 125 -2.54 -6.69 -13.48
CA TRP A 125 -3.39 -5.55 -13.81
C TRP A 125 -3.24 -5.20 -15.29
N GLN A 126 -4.36 -5.16 -16.01
CA GLN A 126 -4.38 -4.99 -17.48
C GLN A 126 -4.70 -3.57 -17.97
N GLY A 127 -4.92 -2.60 -17.08
CA GLY A 127 -5.32 -1.24 -17.44
C GLY A 127 -6.82 -1.01 -17.28
#